data_AF-A0A6A6GCD5-F1
#
_entry.id   AF-A0A6A6GCD5-F1
#
_cell.length_a   1.000
_cell.length_b   1.000
_cell.length_c   1.000
_cell.angle_alpha   90.00
_cell.angle_beta   90.00
_cell.angle_gamma   90.00
#
_symmetry.space_group_name_H-M   'P 1'
#
loop_
_entity.id
_entity.type
_entity.pdbx_description
1 polymer ?
#
loop_
_entity_poly.entity_id
_entity_poly.type
_entity_poly.pdbx_seq_one_letter_code
_entity_poly.pdbx_strand_id
1 'polypeptide(L)'
;MSVSQISFRTLLPELFAALKAFQSSSAKFGIVHSVSAPLSKNSKPSSPKTLLILDSSFNPPSRAHLTLAKSALHKDILRHYEPPYRFLLLFSTQNADKAPSAASFDQRLALMTVFAQDLIKDLQQSDQHDPPDVDIGLTTAPYYTDKSTAISTEGKDAYPDSPRHIHIMGFDTITRFLAPKYYKDFDPPLSALNPYFDAGHELRVTLRPSNEYGFVEDQKAFISKLGRGELEAEGGKPRWAKQIATVEASDGVGVSSTRVRKAAKAQRWDEVSELCTQGIADAVRENSIYEGDDRGAKMA
;
A
#
# COMPACT_ATOMS: atom_id res chain seq x y z
N MET A 1 -6.92 -22.25 13.23
CA MET A 1 -5.44 -22.25 13.22
C MET A 1 -4.97 -20.81 13.24
N SER A 2 -4.01 -20.43 14.09
CA SER A 2 -3.47 -19.07 14.18
C SER A 2 -2.37 -18.83 13.14
N VAL A 3 -2.19 -17.57 12.74
CA VAL A 3 -1.00 -17.13 11.98
C VAL A 3 0.23 -17.33 12.85
N SER A 4 1.29 -17.91 12.29
CA SER A 4 2.58 -18.02 12.98
C SER A 4 3.16 -16.61 13.17
N GLN A 5 3.30 -16.15 14.40
CA GLN A 5 3.96 -14.88 14.68
C GLN A 5 5.48 -15.06 14.56
N ILE A 6 6.05 -14.48 13.49
CA ILE A 6 7.50 -14.41 13.31
C ILE A 6 7.97 -13.10 13.96
N SER A 7 8.97 -13.18 14.84
CA SER A 7 9.49 -12.00 15.52
C SER A 7 10.19 -11.05 14.53
N PHE A 8 10.09 -9.74 14.79
CA PHE A 8 10.75 -8.70 13.99
C PHE A 8 12.24 -8.98 13.75
N ARG A 9 12.99 -9.34 14.81
CA ARG A 9 14.44 -9.58 14.74
C ARG A 9 14.79 -10.78 13.87
N THR A 10 13.96 -11.82 13.88
CA THR A 10 14.18 -13.03 13.06
C THR A 10 14.01 -12.75 11.57
N LEU A 11 13.19 -11.77 11.20
CA LEU A 11 12.93 -11.41 9.80
C LEU A 11 14.09 -10.63 9.16
N LEU A 12 14.87 -9.88 9.95
CA LEU A 12 15.86 -8.93 9.43
C LEU A 12 16.93 -9.56 8.52
N PRO A 13 17.57 -10.70 8.85
CA PRO A 13 18.62 -11.26 7.99
C PRO A 13 18.10 -11.67 6.61
N GLU A 14 16.94 -12.32 6.56
CA GLU A 14 16.28 -12.75 5.31
C GLU A 14 15.89 -11.54 4.45
N LEU A 15 15.20 -10.57 5.06
CA LEU A 15 14.74 -9.38 4.35
C LEU A 15 15.88 -8.47 3.90
N PHE A 16 16.96 -8.39 4.66
CA PHE A 16 18.17 -7.69 4.25
C PHE A 16 18.81 -8.35 3.02
N ALA A 17 18.94 -9.69 3.02
CA ALA A 17 19.47 -10.42 1.89
C ALA A 17 18.58 -10.27 0.64
N ALA A 18 17.25 -10.39 0.79
CA ALA A 18 16.30 -10.20 -0.30
C ALA A 18 16.32 -8.76 -0.84
N LEU A 19 16.41 -7.75 0.03
CA LEU A 19 16.57 -6.35 -0.36
C LEU A 19 17.87 -6.14 -1.16
N LYS A 20 19.00 -6.68 -0.70
CA LYS A 20 20.28 -6.55 -1.39
C LYS A 20 20.25 -7.24 -2.75
N ALA A 21 19.65 -8.43 -2.85
CA ALA A 21 19.43 -9.11 -4.12
C ALA A 21 18.61 -8.24 -5.08
N PHE A 22 17.48 -7.67 -4.62
CA PHE A 22 16.64 -6.78 -5.42
C PHE A 22 17.42 -5.53 -5.87
N GLN A 23 18.13 -4.85 -4.97
CA GLN A 23 18.92 -3.65 -5.27
C GLN A 23 20.09 -3.92 -6.24
N SER A 24 20.65 -5.12 -6.20
CA SER A 24 21.70 -5.55 -7.13
C SER A 24 21.18 -5.99 -8.50
N SER A 25 19.87 -6.20 -8.63
CA SER A 25 19.21 -6.60 -9.86
C SER A 25 18.76 -5.40 -10.71
N SER A 26 18.37 -5.66 -11.95
CA SER A 26 17.68 -4.68 -12.81
C SER A 26 16.15 -4.74 -12.70
N ALA A 27 15.61 -5.52 -11.75
CA ALA A 27 14.17 -5.70 -11.60
C ALA A 27 13.50 -4.41 -11.12
N LYS A 28 12.31 -4.13 -11.66
CA LYS A 28 11.42 -3.05 -11.23
C LYS A 28 10.39 -3.50 -10.20
N PHE A 29 10.13 -4.80 -10.06
CA PHE A 29 9.25 -5.36 -9.06
C PHE A 29 9.77 -6.71 -8.55
N GLY A 30 9.56 -6.99 -7.26
CA GLY A 30 9.85 -8.30 -6.68
C GLY A 30 9.16 -8.50 -5.35
N ILE A 31 8.65 -9.71 -5.11
CA ILE A 31 8.12 -10.12 -3.80
C ILE A 31 9.30 -10.61 -2.96
N VAL A 32 9.45 -10.05 -1.77
CA VAL A 32 10.56 -10.39 -0.86
C VAL A 32 10.11 -11.27 0.31
N HIS A 33 8.82 -11.31 0.60
CA HIS A 33 8.24 -12.17 1.63
C HIS A 33 6.73 -12.29 1.45
N SER A 34 6.12 -13.36 1.98
CA SER A 34 4.66 -13.56 1.96
C SER A 34 4.19 -14.13 3.30
N VAL A 35 3.04 -13.65 3.78
CA VAL A 35 2.39 -14.13 5.00
C VAL A 35 1.08 -14.83 4.63
N SER A 36 1.02 -16.15 4.84
CA SER A 36 -0.16 -16.94 4.48
C SER A 36 -1.26 -16.88 5.54
N ALA A 37 -2.50 -16.68 5.10
CA ALA A 37 -3.68 -16.79 5.93
C ALA A 37 -3.94 -18.27 6.30
N PRO A 38 -4.43 -18.58 7.51
CA PRO A 38 -4.57 -19.98 7.93
C PRO A 38 -5.56 -20.82 7.12
N LEU A 39 -6.57 -20.21 6.50
CA LEU A 39 -7.50 -20.90 5.59
C LEU A 39 -6.87 -21.22 4.23
N SER A 40 -5.86 -20.44 3.80
CA SER A 40 -5.12 -20.65 2.54
C SER A 40 -4.19 -21.87 2.58
N LYS A 41 -3.71 -22.26 3.78
CA LYS A 41 -2.73 -23.34 3.95
C LYS A 41 -3.18 -24.73 3.45
N ASN A 42 -4.48 -24.96 3.33
CA ASN A 42 -5.04 -26.25 2.92
C ASN A 42 -5.55 -26.27 1.47
N SER A 43 -5.49 -25.15 0.75
CA SER A 43 -5.87 -25.05 -0.67
C SER A 43 -4.64 -25.06 -1.56
N LYS A 44 -4.73 -25.66 -2.75
CA LYS A 44 -3.69 -25.49 -3.78
C LYS A 44 -3.56 -23.98 -4.08
N PRO A 45 -2.34 -23.42 -4.16
CA PRO A 45 -2.17 -22.03 -4.54
C PRO A 45 -2.74 -21.84 -5.93
N SER A 46 -3.83 -21.08 -6.02
CA SER A 46 -4.41 -20.61 -7.26
C SER A 46 -3.91 -19.20 -7.51
N SER A 47 -3.64 -18.87 -8.77
CA SER A 47 -3.28 -17.51 -9.12
C SER A 47 -4.42 -16.56 -8.75
N PRO A 48 -4.14 -15.41 -8.12
CA PRO A 48 -5.20 -14.44 -7.86
C PRO A 48 -5.77 -13.92 -9.18
N LYS A 49 -7.07 -13.63 -9.18
CA LYS A 49 -7.75 -12.88 -10.24
C LYS A 49 -7.85 -11.39 -9.92
N THR A 50 -7.77 -11.05 -8.64
CA THR A 50 -7.77 -9.67 -8.14
C THR A 50 -6.65 -9.46 -7.13
N LEU A 51 -5.85 -8.42 -7.35
CA LEU A 51 -4.74 -8.01 -6.50
C LEU A 51 -5.05 -6.64 -5.88
N LEU A 52 -5.27 -6.61 -4.57
CA LEU A 52 -5.47 -5.37 -3.81
C LEU A 52 -4.10 -4.85 -3.37
N ILE A 53 -3.76 -3.62 -3.75
CA ILE A 53 -2.41 -3.07 -3.57
C ILE A 53 -2.47 -1.85 -2.66
N LEU A 54 -1.84 -1.95 -1.50
CA LEU A 54 -1.59 -0.80 -0.62
C LEU A 54 -0.13 -0.38 -0.76
N ASP A 55 0.10 0.71 -1.49
CA ASP A 55 1.42 1.31 -1.69
C ASP A 55 1.65 2.43 -0.67
N SER A 56 2.70 2.31 0.14
CA SER A 56 3.01 3.31 1.16
C SER A 56 4.47 3.35 1.59
N SER A 57 4.74 4.44 2.32
CA SER A 57 5.81 4.64 3.29
C SER A 57 6.22 3.45 4.15
N PHE A 58 5.19 2.88 4.79
CA PHE A 58 5.30 1.92 5.90
C PHE A 58 6.41 2.27 6.91
N ASN A 59 6.47 3.53 7.34
CA ASN A 59 7.55 4.04 8.20
C ASN A 59 7.06 4.73 9.50
N PRO A 60 6.39 4.00 10.42
CA PRO A 60 5.97 2.60 10.31
C PRO A 60 4.55 2.47 9.71
N PRO A 61 4.05 1.26 9.42
CA PRO A 61 2.61 1.00 9.30
C PRO A 61 1.87 1.52 10.55
N SER A 62 0.59 1.86 10.40
CA SER A 62 -0.22 2.49 11.46
C SER A 62 -1.67 2.06 11.37
N ARG A 63 -2.49 2.44 12.35
CA ARG A 63 -3.94 2.18 12.31
C ARG A 63 -4.63 2.75 11.07
N ALA A 64 -4.11 3.85 10.49
CA ALA A 64 -4.63 4.35 9.21
C ALA A 64 -4.47 3.31 8.09
N HIS A 65 -3.30 2.65 8.02
CA HIS A 65 -3.07 1.58 7.06
C HIS A 65 -3.97 0.37 7.33
N LEU A 66 -4.19 0.02 8.62
CA LEU A 66 -5.11 -1.03 9.02
C LEU A 66 -6.54 -0.73 8.55
N THR A 67 -7.06 0.48 8.80
CA THR A 67 -8.41 0.87 8.38
C THR A 67 -8.57 0.79 6.86
N LEU A 68 -7.58 1.27 6.10
CA LEU A 68 -7.59 1.17 4.63
C LEU A 68 -7.68 -0.29 4.15
N ALA A 69 -6.81 -1.15 4.71
CA ALA A 69 -6.79 -2.57 4.36
C ALA A 69 -8.09 -3.29 4.74
N LYS A 70 -8.58 -3.11 5.98
CA LYS A 70 -9.84 -3.71 6.45
C LYS A 70 -11.05 -3.28 5.63
N SER A 71 -11.12 -2.01 5.26
CA SER A 71 -12.20 -1.48 4.44
C SER A 71 -12.19 -2.09 3.03
N ALA A 72 -11.00 -2.24 2.43
CA ALA A 72 -10.87 -2.85 1.11
C ALA A 72 -11.13 -4.36 1.11
N LEU A 73 -10.84 -5.05 2.22
CA LEU A 73 -10.97 -6.50 2.38
C LEU A 73 -12.33 -6.94 2.94
N HIS A 74 -13.27 -6.02 3.16
CA HIS A 74 -14.61 -6.35 3.64
C HIS A 74 -15.39 -7.17 2.60
N LYS A 75 -16.12 -8.21 3.01
CA LYS A 75 -16.86 -9.14 2.12
C LYS A 75 -17.80 -8.42 1.14
N ASP A 76 -18.55 -7.43 1.62
CA ASP A 76 -19.46 -6.65 0.76
C ASP A 76 -18.73 -5.84 -0.33
N ILE A 77 -17.45 -5.53 -0.13
CA ILE A 77 -16.62 -4.88 -1.13
C ILE A 77 -16.03 -5.94 -2.07
N LEU A 78 -15.43 -6.99 -1.50
CA LEU A 78 -14.76 -8.03 -2.26
C LEU A 78 -15.70 -8.77 -3.22
N ARG A 79 -16.98 -8.96 -2.88
CA ARG A 79 -17.97 -9.63 -3.76
C ARG A 79 -18.17 -8.96 -5.13
N HIS A 80 -17.72 -7.72 -5.29
CA HIS A 80 -17.75 -7.01 -6.58
C HIS A 80 -16.57 -7.36 -7.50
N TYR A 81 -15.59 -8.10 -6.98
CA TYR A 81 -14.38 -8.49 -7.67
C TYR A 81 -14.30 -10.00 -7.85
N GLU A 82 -13.44 -10.43 -8.78
CA GLU A 82 -13.27 -11.85 -9.07
C GLU A 82 -12.26 -12.48 -8.08
N PRO A 83 -12.65 -13.53 -7.32
CA PRO A 83 -11.71 -14.31 -6.52
C PRO A 83 -10.87 -15.25 -7.41
N PRO A 84 -9.72 -15.75 -6.96
CA PRO A 84 -9.11 -15.55 -5.64
C PRO A 84 -8.51 -14.16 -5.46
N TYR A 85 -8.52 -13.67 -4.21
CA TYR A 85 -7.95 -12.37 -3.83
C TYR A 85 -6.54 -12.54 -3.26
N ARG A 86 -5.67 -11.58 -3.55
CA ARG A 86 -4.37 -11.41 -2.89
C ARG A 86 -4.21 -9.96 -2.43
N PHE A 87 -3.57 -9.74 -1.29
CA PHE A 87 -3.24 -8.40 -0.82
C PHE A 87 -1.73 -8.15 -0.94
N LEU A 88 -1.33 -7.03 -1.50
CA LEU A 88 0.07 -6.65 -1.68
C LEU A 88 0.36 -5.37 -0.90
N LEU A 89 1.30 -5.45 0.04
CA LEU A 89 1.93 -4.29 0.65
C LEU A 89 3.14 -3.92 -0.23
N LEU A 90 3.05 -2.79 -0.93
CA LEU A 90 4.07 -2.37 -1.90
C LEU A 90 4.91 -1.23 -1.34
N PHE A 91 6.23 -1.40 -1.34
CA PHE A 91 7.18 -0.37 -0.91
C PHE A 91 8.10 0.06 -2.07
N SER A 92 8.05 1.35 -2.43
CA SER A 92 8.95 1.93 -3.43
C SER A 92 10.28 2.38 -2.83
N THR A 93 11.39 1.88 -3.40
CA THR A 93 12.76 2.25 -3.02
C THR A 93 13.23 3.56 -3.65
N GLN A 94 12.53 4.05 -4.67
CA GLN A 94 12.87 5.26 -5.44
C GLN A 94 11.80 6.36 -5.32
N ASN A 95 11.26 6.58 -4.12
CA ASN A 95 10.39 7.73 -3.91
C ASN A 95 11.18 9.03 -4.11
N ALA A 96 10.99 9.70 -5.25
CA ALA A 96 11.75 10.86 -5.70
C ALA A 96 11.78 12.06 -4.73
N ASP A 97 10.84 12.12 -3.79
CA ASP A 97 10.59 13.29 -2.95
C ASP A 97 11.00 13.15 -1.46
N LYS A 98 11.70 12.08 -1.04
CA LYS A 98 11.95 11.84 0.41
C LYS A 98 13.42 11.91 0.83
N ALA A 99 13.66 12.79 1.81
CA ALA A 99 14.85 12.91 2.65
C ALA A 99 15.25 11.56 3.32
N PRO A 100 16.48 11.42 3.88
CA PRO A 100 16.90 10.23 4.63
C PRO A 100 15.84 9.74 5.61
N SER A 101 15.64 8.43 5.65
CA SER A 101 14.60 7.78 6.43
C SER A 101 15.06 7.43 7.84
N ALA A 102 14.17 7.64 8.81
CA ALA A 102 14.35 7.23 10.20
C ALA A 102 14.53 5.71 10.42
N ALA A 103 13.79 4.86 9.70
CA ALA A 103 14.03 3.41 9.67
C ALA A 103 14.69 2.98 8.36
N SER A 104 15.59 2.00 8.41
CA SER A 104 16.19 1.40 7.21
C SER A 104 15.15 0.65 6.39
N PHE A 105 15.47 0.32 5.13
CA PHE A 105 14.54 -0.37 4.25
C PHE A 105 14.23 -1.79 4.73
N ASP A 106 15.22 -2.54 5.22
CA ASP A 106 15.05 -3.85 5.84
C ASP A 106 14.14 -3.78 7.10
N GLN A 107 14.30 -2.77 7.95
CA GLN A 107 13.41 -2.54 9.09
C GLN A 107 11.98 -2.26 8.64
N ARG A 108 11.77 -1.44 7.59
CA ARG A 108 10.43 -1.19 7.03
C ARG A 108 9.80 -2.45 6.47
N LEU A 109 10.56 -3.28 5.76
CA LEU A 109 10.08 -4.58 5.27
C LEU A 109 9.68 -5.50 6.43
N ALA A 110 10.48 -5.56 7.50
CA ALA A 110 10.15 -6.35 8.68
C ALA A 110 8.89 -5.81 9.38
N LEU A 111 8.74 -4.48 9.48
CA LEU A 111 7.49 -3.86 9.97
C LEU A 111 6.30 -4.18 9.06
N MET A 112 6.46 -4.22 7.74
CA MET A 112 5.38 -4.61 6.82
C MET A 112 4.96 -6.07 7.05
N THR A 113 5.90 -6.98 7.26
CA THR A 113 5.61 -8.39 7.60
C THR A 113 4.87 -8.53 8.93
N VAL A 114 5.30 -7.80 9.98
CA VAL A 114 4.59 -7.77 11.26
C VAL A 114 3.17 -7.20 11.09
N PHE A 115 3.03 -6.12 10.31
CA PHE A 115 1.72 -5.54 10.01
C PHE A 115 0.82 -6.53 9.24
N ALA A 116 1.37 -7.30 8.31
CA ALA A 116 0.62 -8.35 7.60
C ALA A 116 0.10 -9.45 8.55
N GLN A 117 0.91 -9.86 9.53
CA GLN A 117 0.47 -10.81 10.57
C GLN A 117 -0.66 -10.24 11.43
N ASP A 118 -0.50 -8.98 11.87
CA ASP A 118 -1.53 -8.28 12.65
C ASP A 118 -2.83 -8.10 11.86
N LEU A 119 -2.72 -7.71 10.57
CA LEU A 119 -3.87 -7.57 9.67
C LEU A 119 -4.63 -8.88 9.53
N ILE A 120 -3.95 -9.99 9.21
CA ILE A 120 -4.61 -11.28 9.08
C ILE A 120 -5.28 -11.68 10.40
N LYS A 121 -4.59 -11.54 11.53
CA LYS A 121 -5.13 -11.86 12.85
C LYS A 121 -6.39 -11.04 13.17
N ASP A 122 -6.39 -9.75 12.87
CA ASP A 122 -7.53 -8.86 13.08
C ASP A 122 -8.71 -9.22 12.17
N LEU A 123 -8.46 -9.51 10.89
CA LEU A 123 -9.49 -9.96 9.94
C LEU A 123 -10.15 -11.28 10.37
N GLN A 124 -9.39 -12.19 11.00
CA GLN A 124 -9.94 -13.46 11.51
C GLN A 124 -10.90 -13.30 12.70
N GLN A 125 -10.93 -12.14 13.35
CA GLN A 125 -11.81 -11.88 14.49
C GLN A 125 -13.22 -11.44 14.08
N SER A 126 -13.45 -11.25 12.78
CA SER A 126 -14.71 -10.74 12.22
C SER A 126 -15.24 -11.67 11.13
N ASP A 127 -16.51 -12.05 11.20
CA ASP A 127 -17.17 -12.83 10.14
C ASP A 127 -17.36 -12.02 8.84
N GLN A 128 -17.13 -10.70 8.89
CA GLN A 128 -17.22 -9.80 7.75
C GLN A 128 -16.02 -9.87 6.79
N HIS A 129 -15.00 -10.66 7.13
CA HIS A 129 -13.74 -10.73 6.41
C HIS A 129 -13.31 -12.18 6.18
N ASP A 130 -12.77 -12.46 4.99
CA ASP A 130 -12.02 -13.68 4.72
C ASP A 130 -10.58 -13.25 4.39
N PRO A 131 -9.60 -13.47 5.28
CA PRO A 131 -8.26 -12.94 5.10
C PRO A 131 -7.56 -13.60 3.90
N PRO A 132 -7.08 -12.83 2.91
CA PRO A 132 -6.21 -13.35 1.86
C PRO A 132 -4.77 -13.52 2.39
N ASP A 133 -3.93 -14.23 1.64
CA ASP A 133 -2.48 -14.11 1.88
C ASP A 133 -2.01 -12.71 1.52
N VAL A 134 -0.98 -12.25 2.23
CA VAL A 134 -0.40 -10.92 2.08
C VAL A 134 1.02 -11.04 1.57
N ASP A 135 1.30 -10.43 0.41
CA ASP A 135 2.63 -10.34 -0.17
C ASP A 135 3.30 -9.01 0.24
N ILE A 136 4.62 -9.05 0.44
CA ILE A 136 5.48 -7.90 0.72
C ILE A 136 6.33 -7.67 -0.52
N GLY A 137 6.05 -6.58 -1.24
CA GLY A 137 6.71 -6.26 -2.51
C GLY A 137 7.62 -5.03 -2.44
N LEU A 138 8.69 -5.07 -3.23
CA LEU A 138 9.52 -3.92 -3.55
C LEU A 138 9.26 -3.46 -4.98
N THR A 139 9.42 -2.16 -5.21
CA THR A 139 9.45 -1.61 -6.56
C THR A 139 10.41 -0.43 -6.71
N THR A 140 11.03 -0.29 -7.88
CA THR A 140 11.75 0.93 -8.28
C THR A 140 10.89 1.85 -9.16
N ALA A 141 9.70 1.39 -9.59
CA ALA A 141 8.83 2.15 -10.46
C ALA A 141 8.27 3.40 -9.71
N PRO A 142 8.39 4.60 -10.29
CA PRO A 142 8.01 5.84 -9.61
C PRO A 142 6.50 6.10 -9.65
N TYR A 143 5.84 5.78 -10.76
CA TYR A 143 4.42 6.06 -10.98
C TYR A 143 3.55 4.81 -10.87
N TYR A 144 2.29 4.97 -10.48
CA TYR A 144 1.34 3.86 -10.29
C TYR A 144 1.05 3.05 -11.57
N THR A 145 1.09 3.70 -12.73
CA THR A 145 1.02 3.06 -14.05
C THR A 145 2.19 2.09 -14.21
N ASP A 146 3.41 2.59 -13.99
CA ASP A 146 4.65 1.82 -14.14
C ASP A 146 4.75 0.71 -13.11
N LYS A 147 4.25 0.94 -11.89
CA LYS A 147 4.15 -0.09 -10.84
C LYS A 147 3.26 -1.24 -11.29
N SER A 148 2.09 -0.92 -11.86
CA SER A 148 1.18 -1.95 -12.39
C SER A 148 1.83 -2.72 -13.53
N THR A 149 2.48 -2.02 -14.47
CA THR A 149 3.22 -2.68 -15.55
C THR A 149 4.30 -3.60 -15.00
N ALA A 150 5.13 -3.12 -14.07
CA ALA A 150 6.19 -3.92 -13.45
C ALA A 150 5.64 -5.17 -12.73
N ILE A 151 4.54 -5.04 -11.98
CA ILE A 151 3.86 -6.17 -11.35
C ILE A 151 3.38 -7.18 -12.40
N SER A 152 2.74 -6.72 -13.48
CA SER A 152 2.22 -7.61 -14.53
C SER A 152 3.33 -8.27 -15.36
N THR A 153 4.48 -7.61 -15.54
CA THR A 153 5.58 -8.14 -16.37
C THR A 153 6.55 -9.01 -15.59
N GLU A 154 6.95 -8.57 -14.40
CA GLU A 154 8.00 -9.19 -13.59
C GLU A 154 7.43 -10.03 -12.44
N GLY A 155 6.17 -9.81 -12.05
CA GLY A 155 5.47 -10.59 -11.04
C GLY A 155 4.81 -11.87 -11.56
N LYS A 156 5.06 -12.28 -12.81
CA LYS A 156 4.36 -13.41 -13.46
C LYS A 156 4.51 -14.74 -12.74
N ASP A 157 5.63 -14.96 -12.06
CA ASP A 157 5.83 -16.20 -11.28
C ASP A 157 4.86 -16.27 -10.08
N ALA A 158 4.55 -15.12 -9.48
CA ALA A 158 3.60 -15.02 -8.38
C ALA A 158 2.15 -14.85 -8.85
N TYR A 159 1.97 -14.15 -9.97
CA TYR A 159 0.67 -13.71 -10.51
C TYR A 159 0.51 -14.09 -11.99
N PRO A 160 0.55 -15.40 -12.35
CA PRO A 160 0.59 -15.83 -13.75
C PRO A 160 -0.67 -15.46 -14.53
N ASP A 161 -1.83 -15.34 -13.86
CA ASP A 161 -3.10 -14.99 -14.52
C ASP A 161 -3.30 -13.48 -14.71
N SER A 162 -2.29 -12.64 -14.41
CA SER A 162 -2.36 -11.18 -14.58
C SER A 162 -3.60 -10.56 -13.91
N PRO A 163 -3.69 -10.60 -12.56
CA PRO A 163 -4.86 -10.15 -11.83
C PRO A 163 -5.21 -8.70 -12.13
N ARG A 164 -6.50 -8.36 -11.98
CA ARG A 164 -6.93 -6.97 -11.94
C ARG A 164 -6.32 -6.30 -10.71
N HIS A 165 -5.64 -5.17 -10.91
CA HIS A 165 -5.09 -4.38 -9.81
C HIS A 165 -6.13 -3.41 -9.25
N ILE A 166 -6.22 -3.36 -7.92
CA ILE A 166 -7.01 -2.35 -7.19
C ILE A 166 -6.04 -1.60 -6.28
N HIS A 167 -5.64 -0.39 -6.68
CA HIS A 167 -4.77 0.44 -5.84
C HIS A 167 -5.58 1.18 -4.78
N ILE A 168 -5.22 0.97 -3.52
CA ILE A 168 -5.81 1.62 -2.37
C ILE A 168 -4.99 2.86 -2.04
N MET A 169 -5.61 4.03 -2.04
CA MET A 169 -4.91 5.29 -1.82
C MET A 169 -5.78 6.36 -1.16
N GLY A 170 -5.15 7.39 -0.61
CA GLY A 170 -5.82 8.58 -0.09
C GLY A 170 -6.17 9.59 -1.18
N PHE A 171 -7.03 10.54 -0.84
CA PHE A 171 -7.40 11.63 -1.74
C PHE A 171 -6.19 12.47 -2.20
N ASP A 172 -5.22 12.74 -1.33
CA ASP A 172 -3.99 13.47 -1.68
C ASP A 172 -3.23 12.78 -2.83
N THR A 173 -3.23 11.45 -2.85
CA THR A 173 -2.54 10.67 -3.88
C THR A 173 -3.30 10.68 -5.20
N ILE A 174 -4.63 10.56 -5.21
CA ILE A 174 -5.38 10.60 -6.47
C ILE A 174 -5.28 11.97 -7.15
N THR A 175 -5.19 13.06 -6.38
CA THR A 175 -4.98 14.40 -6.98
C THR A 175 -3.64 14.49 -7.73
N ARG A 176 -2.60 13.79 -7.24
CA ARG A 176 -1.31 13.68 -7.94
C ARG A 176 -1.35 12.70 -9.09
N PHE A 177 -2.04 11.57 -8.92
CA PHE A 177 -2.24 10.56 -9.98
C PHE A 177 -2.96 11.15 -11.21
N LEU A 178 -3.89 12.08 -11.02
CA LEU A 178 -4.62 12.73 -12.12
C LEU A 178 -4.02 14.09 -12.53
N ALA A 179 -2.82 14.46 -12.03
CA ALA A 179 -2.22 15.75 -12.33
C ALA A 179 -1.30 15.68 -13.56
N PRO A 180 -1.60 16.42 -14.66
CA PRO A 180 -0.84 16.39 -15.92
C PRO A 180 0.67 16.66 -15.74
N LYS A 181 1.03 17.50 -14.76
CA LYS A 181 2.43 17.88 -14.48
C LYS A 181 3.38 16.70 -14.17
N TYR A 182 2.85 15.53 -13.83
CA TYR A 182 3.65 14.32 -13.57
C TYR A 182 3.88 13.47 -14.83
N TYR A 183 3.24 13.80 -15.96
CA TYR A 183 3.26 13.01 -17.20
C TYR A 183 3.81 13.82 -18.38
N LYS A 184 4.94 14.49 -18.17
CA LYS A 184 5.51 15.46 -19.14
C LYS A 184 6.02 14.81 -20.44
N ASP A 185 6.28 13.51 -20.41
CA ASP A 185 6.80 12.75 -21.56
C ASP A 185 5.68 12.21 -22.47
N PHE A 186 4.43 12.59 -22.20
CA PHE A 186 3.24 12.14 -22.92
C PHE A 186 2.46 13.34 -23.49
N ASP A 187 1.84 13.14 -24.65
CA ASP A 187 0.97 14.13 -25.29
C ASP A 187 -0.30 13.45 -25.83
N PRO A 188 -1.49 13.76 -25.29
CA PRO A 188 -1.73 14.62 -24.14
C PRO A 188 -1.21 13.96 -22.83
N PRO A 189 -0.90 14.71 -21.76
CA PRO A 189 -0.16 14.19 -20.60
C PRO A 189 -0.82 12.97 -19.93
N LEU A 190 -2.13 13.01 -19.68
CA LEU A 190 -2.85 11.93 -19.01
C LEU A 190 -2.99 10.67 -19.88
N SER A 191 -2.58 10.68 -21.15
CA SER A 191 -2.50 9.47 -21.96
C SER A 191 -1.55 8.41 -21.36
N ALA A 192 -0.62 8.82 -20.50
CA ALA A 192 0.20 7.94 -19.67
C ALA A 192 -0.61 6.96 -18.81
N LEU A 193 -1.86 7.31 -18.48
CA LEU A 193 -2.76 6.51 -17.65
C LEU A 193 -3.53 5.44 -18.44
N ASN A 194 -3.49 5.49 -19.78
CA ASN A 194 -4.19 4.53 -20.64
C ASN A 194 -3.87 3.06 -20.27
N PRO A 195 -2.59 2.64 -20.15
CA PRO A 195 -2.28 1.24 -19.87
C PRO A 195 -2.88 0.74 -18.54
N TYR A 196 -2.99 1.62 -17.54
CA TYR A 196 -3.59 1.28 -16.25
C TYR A 196 -5.09 1.01 -16.39
N PHE A 197 -5.83 1.99 -16.93
CA PHE A 197 -7.28 1.88 -16.99
C PHE A 197 -7.76 0.92 -18.09
N ASP A 198 -7.05 0.83 -19.22
CA ASP A 198 -7.41 -0.06 -20.33
C ASP A 198 -7.19 -1.54 -19.95
N ALA A 199 -6.28 -1.84 -19.02
CA ALA A 199 -6.15 -3.15 -18.38
C ALA A 199 -7.27 -3.47 -17.37
N GLY A 200 -8.25 -2.57 -17.21
CA GLY A 200 -9.38 -2.75 -16.30
C GLY A 200 -9.03 -2.57 -14.81
N HIS A 201 -7.85 -2.04 -14.49
CA HIS A 201 -7.45 -1.74 -13.12
C HIS A 201 -8.31 -0.63 -12.51
N GLU A 202 -8.37 -0.60 -11.19
CA GLU A 202 -9.25 0.29 -10.44
C GLU A 202 -8.52 1.01 -9.32
N LEU A 203 -9.08 2.14 -8.90
CA LEU A 203 -8.59 2.94 -7.79
C LEU A 203 -9.65 2.94 -6.70
N ARG A 204 -9.21 2.65 -5.48
CA ARG A 204 -10.02 2.79 -4.27
C ARG A 204 -9.48 3.97 -3.48
N VAL A 205 -10.21 5.08 -3.52
CA VAL A 205 -9.80 6.35 -2.94
C VAL A 205 -10.53 6.57 -1.62
N THR A 206 -9.76 6.66 -0.54
CA THR A 206 -10.29 7.07 0.76
C THR A 206 -10.32 8.59 0.85
N LEU A 207 -11.53 9.12 1.01
CA LEU A 207 -11.81 10.53 1.23
C LEU A 207 -11.49 10.85 2.68
N ARG A 208 -10.64 11.86 2.85
CA ARG A 208 -10.19 12.31 4.17
C ARG A 208 -10.26 13.84 4.19
N PRO A 209 -11.32 14.43 4.74
CA PRO A 209 -11.42 15.87 4.82
C PRO A 209 -10.29 16.42 5.70
N SER A 210 -9.73 17.54 5.28
CA SER A 210 -8.71 18.27 6.04
C SER A 210 -8.70 19.74 5.59
N ASN A 211 -8.07 20.61 6.36
CA ASN A 211 -7.89 22.02 5.96
C ASN A 211 -7.15 22.16 4.62
N GLU A 212 -6.31 21.19 4.25
CA GLU A 212 -5.52 21.19 3.02
C GLU A 212 -6.28 20.61 1.81
N TYR A 213 -7.16 19.62 2.04
CA TYR A 213 -7.81 18.85 0.97
C TYR A 213 -9.33 19.04 0.90
N GLY A 214 -9.86 20.07 1.58
CA GLY A 214 -11.27 20.44 1.55
C GLY A 214 -12.20 19.45 2.27
N PHE A 215 -13.50 19.65 2.06
CA PHE A 215 -14.56 18.80 2.61
C PHE A 215 -14.82 17.59 1.71
N VAL A 216 -15.61 16.63 2.20
CA VAL A 216 -15.93 15.39 1.46
C VAL A 216 -16.58 15.71 0.10
N GLU A 217 -17.41 16.74 0.05
CA GLU A 217 -18.10 17.23 -1.14
C GLU A 217 -17.11 17.74 -2.20
N ASP A 218 -16.08 18.48 -1.79
CA ASP A 218 -15.03 18.98 -2.68
C ASP A 218 -14.24 17.82 -3.29
N GLN A 219 -13.95 16.80 -2.48
CA GLN A 219 -13.22 15.62 -2.91
C GLN A 219 -14.04 14.76 -3.89
N LYS A 220 -15.34 14.57 -3.62
CA LYS A 220 -16.27 13.91 -4.55
C LYS A 220 -16.43 14.70 -5.84
N ALA A 221 -16.50 16.04 -5.74
CA ALA A 221 -16.58 16.92 -6.90
C ALA A 221 -15.33 16.79 -7.78
N PHE A 222 -14.14 16.68 -7.20
CA PHE A 222 -12.88 16.46 -7.95
C PHE A 222 -12.95 15.20 -8.82
N ILE A 223 -13.40 14.06 -8.28
CA ILE A 223 -13.58 12.82 -9.07
C ILE A 223 -14.69 12.99 -10.12
N SER A 224 -15.75 13.72 -9.79
CA SER A 224 -16.85 13.99 -10.72
C SER A 224 -16.42 14.84 -11.93
N LYS A 225 -15.44 15.73 -11.78
CA LYS A 225 -14.87 16.51 -12.90
C LYS A 225 -14.30 15.62 -14.00
N LEU A 226 -13.57 14.56 -13.62
CA LEU A 226 -13.08 13.56 -14.58
C LEU A 226 -14.25 12.95 -15.35
N GLY A 227 -15.31 12.52 -14.65
CA GLY A 227 -16.49 11.90 -15.27
C GLY A 227 -17.31 12.83 -16.17
N ARG A 228 -17.20 14.16 -16.00
CA ARG A 228 -17.82 15.17 -16.86
C ARG A 228 -16.96 15.57 -18.06
N GLY A 229 -15.76 15.00 -18.20
CA GLY A 229 -14.84 15.30 -19.30
C GLY A 229 -14.03 16.58 -19.12
N GLU A 230 -14.00 17.16 -17.92
CA GLU A 230 -13.24 18.41 -17.66
C GLU A 230 -11.72 18.22 -17.78
N LEU A 231 -11.23 16.98 -17.87
CA LEU A 231 -9.82 16.65 -18.10
C LEU A 231 -9.52 16.11 -19.52
N GLU A 232 -10.49 16.14 -20.45
CA GLU A 232 -10.31 15.57 -21.79
C GLU A 232 -9.22 16.28 -22.60
N ALA A 233 -9.08 17.59 -22.45
CA ALA A 233 -8.01 18.36 -23.09
C ALA A 233 -6.60 17.89 -22.67
N GLU A 234 -6.49 17.34 -21.46
CA GLU A 234 -5.24 16.79 -20.91
C GLU A 234 -5.13 15.28 -21.16
N GLY A 235 -6.07 14.67 -21.91
CA GLY A 235 -6.11 13.23 -22.20
C GLY A 235 -6.89 12.38 -21.21
N GLY A 236 -7.50 13.00 -20.19
CA GLY A 236 -8.32 12.31 -19.20
C GLY A 236 -9.63 11.80 -19.79
N LYS A 237 -9.93 10.50 -19.66
CA LYS A 237 -11.15 9.93 -20.24
C LYS A 237 -12.31 9.89 -19.22
N PRO A 238 -13.52 10.39 -19.55
CA PRO A 238 -14.69 10.34 -18.65
C PRO A 238 -15.00 8.96 -18.09
N ARG A 239 -14.80 7.92 -18.90
CA ARG A 239 -15.03 6.52 -18.52
C ARG A 239 -14.20 6.07 -17.31
N TRP A 240 -13.02 6.65 -17.09
CA TRP A 240 -12.15 6.28 -15.97
C TRP A 240 -12.76 6.58 -14.62
N ALA A 241 -13.68 7.54 -14.52
CA ALA A 241 -14.39 7.81 -13.27
C ALA A 241 -15.17 6.59 -12.75
N LYS A 242 -15.60 5.68 -13.62
CA LYS A 242 -16.26 4.41 -13.24
C LYS A 242 -15.31 3.39 -12.61
N GLN A 243 -14.00 3.56 -12.81
CA GLN A 243 -12.93 2.73 -12.24
C GLN A 243 -12.35 3.34 -10.95
N ILE A 244 -12.97 4.41 -10.43
CA ILE A 244 -12.55 5.09 -9.20
C ILE A 244 -13.67 4.98 -8.17
N ALA A 245 -13.52 4.06 -7.23
CA ALA A 245 -14.40 3.94 -6.08
C ALA A 245 -13.97 4.93 -4.98
N THR A 246 -14.89 5.72 -4.44
CA THR A 246 -14.63 6.61 -3.30
C THR A 246 -15.22 6.05 -2.03
N VAL A 247 -14.50 6.17 -0.91
CA VAL A 247 -14.98 5.76 0.41
C VAL A 247 -14.61 6.77 1.47
N GLU A 248 -15.57 7.12 2.30
CA GLU A 248 -15.36 8.04 3.41
C GLU A 248 -14.61 7.35 4.55
N ALA A 249 -13.65 8.04 5.15
CA ALA A 249 -12.93 7.52 6.31
C ALA A 249 -13.87 7.39 7.51
N SER A 250 -14.05 6.16 8.02
CA SER A 250 -14.78 5.92 9.27
C SER A 250 -13.89 6.17 10.50
N ASP A 251 -12.69 5.57 10.51
CA ASP A 251 -11.78 5.49 11.66
C ASP A 251 -10.32 5.85 11.28
N GLY A 252 -9.50 6.25 12.26
CA GLY A 252 -8.08 6.57 12.04
C GLY A 252 -7.81 8.00 11.55
N VAL A 253 -8.80 8.89 11.66
CA VAL A 253 -8.64 10.32 11.43
C VAL A 253 -7.54 10.88 12.35
N GLY A 254 -6.55 11.54 11.77
CA GLY A 254 -5.43 12.14 12.53
C GLY A 254 -4.26 11.19 12.83
N VAL A 255 -4.32 9.93 12.37
CA VAL A 255 -3.20 8.99 12.44
C VAL A 255 -2.27 9.22 11.25
N SER A 256 -0.97 9.38 11.52
CA SER A 256 0.07 9.44 10.47
C SER A 256 1.34 8.77 10.97
N SER A 257 2.11 8.14 10.08
CA SER A 257 3.41 7.57 10.45
C SER A 257 4.36 8.61 11.03
N THR A 258 4.26 9.89 10.62
CA THR A 258 5.02 11.00 11.22
C THR A 258 4.68 11.20 12.69
N ARG A 259 3.41 11.11 13.08
CA ARG A 259 2.99 11.19 14.47
C ARG A 259 3.54 10.02 15.28
N VAL A 260 3.51 8.81 14.72
CA VAL A 260 4.11 7.62 15.37
C VAL A 260 5.60 7.83 15.64
N ARG A 261 6.37 8.26 14.63
CA ARG A 261 7.81 8.51 14.79
C ARG A 261 8.09 9.58 15.87
N LYS A 262 7.31 10.65 15.90
CA LYS A 262 7.43 11.70 16.95
C LYS A 262 7.11 11.16 18.34
N ALA A 263 6.10 10.30 18.48
CA ALA A 263 5.75 9.67 19.75
C ALA A 263 6.84 8.69 20.21
N ALA A 264 7.33 7.83 19.32
CA ALA A 264 8.40 6.88 19.59
C ALA A 264 9.72 7.58 19.97
N LYS A 265 10.13 8.63 19.23
CA LYS A 265 11.31 9.44 19.57
C LYS A 265 11.20 10.11 20.95
N ALA A 266 9.99 10.48 21.35
CA ALA A 266 9.69 11.04 22.66
C ALA A 266 9.39 9.98 23.73
N GLN A 267 9.54 8.68 23.41
CA GLN A 267 9.24 7.54 24.28
C GLN A 267 7.82 7.55 24.87
N ARG A 268 6.86 8.16 24.14
CA ARG A 268 5.43 8.19 24.51
C ARG A 268 4.74 6.92 24.02
N TRP A 269 5.04 5.80 24.67
CA TRP A 269 4.65 4.45 24.24
C TRP A 269 3.15 4.19 24.26
N ASP A 270 2.40 4.85 25.15
CA ASP A 270 0.94 4.79 25.17
C ASP A 270 0.37 5.38 23.86
N GLU A 271 0.89 6.53 23.43
CA GLU A 271 0.50 7.13 22.14
C GLU A 271 0.92 6.26 20.95
N VAL A 272 2.09 5.61 20.99
CA VAL A 272 2.48 4.67 19.93
C VAL A 272 1.49 3.49 19.83
N SER A 273 1.08 2.95 20.98
CA SER A 273 0.11 1.85 21.07
C SER A 273 -1.27 2.25 20.55
N GLU A 274 -1.69 3.50 20.76
CA GLU A 274 -2.93 4.04 20.19
C GLU A 274 -2.86 4.25 18.67
N LEU A 275 -1.68 4.53 18.12
CA LEU A 275 -1.50 4.88 16.71
C LEU A 275 -1.19 3.69 15.79
N CYS A 276 -0.77 2.56 16.36
CA CYS A 276 -0.32 1.37 15.64
C CYS A 276 -1.14 0.13 16.01
N THR A 277 -0.89 -0.96 15.28
CA THR A 277 -1.31 -2.29 15.75
C THR A 277 -0.36 -2.76 16.84
N GLN A 278 -0.79 -3.74 17.64
CA GLN A 278 -0.01 -4.24 18.78
C GLN A 278 1.39 -4.70 18.35
N GLY A 279 1.50 -5.55 17.33
CA GLY A 279 2.79 -6.07 16.87
C GLY A 279 3.71 -4.95 16.36
N ILE A 280 3.16 -3.91 15.75
CA ILE A 280 3.95 -2.75 15.31
C ILE A 280 4.43 -1.91 16.51
N ALA A 281 3.56 -1.64 17.49
CA ALA A 281 3.94 -0.90 18.68
C ALA A 281 5.06 -1.63 19.46
N ASP A 282 4.92 -2.95 19.61
CA ASP A 282 5.93 -3.81 20.24
C ASP A 282 7.23 -3.82 19.45
N ALA A 283 7.17 -4.04 18.12
CA ALA A 283 8.35 -4.05 17.27
C ALA A 283 9.11 -2.71 17.30
N VAL A 284 8.39 -1.58 17.29
CA VAL A 284 9.00 -0.25 17.36
C VAL A 284 9.70 -0.04 18.71
N ARG A 285 9.04 -0.40 19.82
CA ARG A 285 9.55 -0.24 21.19
C ARG A 285 10.73 -1.16 21.49
N GLU A 286 10.59 -2.46 21.25
CA GLU A 286 11.59 -3.48 21.60
C GLU A 286 12.89 -3.40 20.78
N ASN A 287 12.82 -2.73 19.62
CA ASN A 287 13.95 -2.58 18.71
C ASN A 287 14.43 -1.13 18.61
N SER A 288 13.96 -0.25 19.50
CA SER A 288 14.35 1.17 19.55
C SER A 288 14.23 1.86 18.20
N ILE A 289 13.24 1.48 17.39
CA ILE A 289 13.05 2.04 16.06
C ILE A 289 12.59 3.49 16.27
N TYR A 290 13.30 4.45 15.66
CA TYR A 290 13.06 5.90 15.78
C TYR A 290 13.59 6.61 17.04
N GLU A 291 14.34 5.92 17.92
CA GLU A 291 14.96 6.59 19.09
C GLU A 291 16.22 7.39 18.73
N GLY A 292 16.95 6.98 17.68
CA GLY A 292 18.13 7.69 17.19
C GLY A 292 17.81 8.91 16.32
N ASP A 293 18.77 9.83 16.19
CA ASP A 293 18.69 10.87 15.16
C ASP A 293 18.79 10.24 13.77
N ASP A 294 18.00 10.77 12.82
CA ASP A 294 17.92 10.39 11.39
C ASP A 294 19.25 10.65 10.64
N ARG A 295 20.39 10.22 11.19
CA ARG A 295 21.62 10.02 10.43
C ARG A 295 21.38 8.80 9.58
N GLY A 296 20.66 9.02 8.48
CA GLY A 296 20.60 8.10 7.37
C GLY A 296 22.03 7.69 7.07
N ALA A 297 22.36 6.44 7.39
CA ALA A 297 23.45 5.78 6.72
C ALA A 297 23.08 5.88 5.24
N LYS A 298 23.78 6.77 4.51
CA LYS A 298 23.84 6.70 3.06
C LYS A 298 24.36 5.29 2.79
N MET A 299 23.45 4.36 2.51
CA MET A 299 23.83 3.08 1.95
C MET A 299 24.26 3.39 0.52
N ALA A 300 25.57 3.48 0.34
CA ALA A 300 26.21 3.26 -0.94
C ALA A 300 25.88 1.84 -1.45
#